data_AF-A0A671FE63-F1
#
_entry.id   AF-A0A671FE63-F1
#
_cell.length_a   1.000
_cell.length_b   1.000
_cell.length_c   1.000
_cell.angle_alpha   90.00
_cell.angle_beta   90.00
_cell.angle_gamma   90.00
#
_symmetry.space_group_name_H-M   'P 1'
#
loop_
_entity.id
_entity.type
_entity.pdbx_description
1 polymer ?
#
loop_
_entity_poly.entity_id
_entity_poly.type
_entity_poly.pdbx_seq_one_letter_code
_entity_poly.pdbx_strand_id
1 'polypeptide(L)' 'MTHSVVVQVGQCRNHFSCYFWDVALWEHATVNQRGIYDEAISSFFRNVDSRLS' A
#
# COMPACT_ATOMS: atom_id res chain seq x y z
N MET A 1 10.88 -9.54 9.29
CA MET A 1 9.57 -9.08 8.77
C MET A 1 8.94 -8.16 9.80
N THR A 2 9.06 -6.85 9.57
CA THR A 2 8.40 -5.81 10.36
C THR A 2 7.11 -5.42 9.66
N HIS A 3 6.02 -5.27 10.41
CA HIS A 3 4.75 -4.78 9.87
C HIS A 3 4.52 -3.38 10.44
N SER A 4 4.23 -2.42 9.56
CA SER A 4 3.98 -1.04 9.94
C SER A 4 2.52 -0.68 9.73
N VAL A 5 1.84 -0.30 10.82
CA VAL A 5 0.44 0.15 10.79
C VAL A 5 0.42 1.66 10.97
N VAL A 6 -0.11 2.38 9.99
CA VAL A 6 -0.24 3.84 10.02
C VAL A 6 -1.69 4.20 10.35
N VAL A 7 -1.89 4.96 11.43
CA VAL A 7 -3.20 5.48 11.83
C VAL A 7 -3.22 6.99 11.61
N GLN A 8 -4.10 7.45 10.72
CA GLN A 8 -4.29 8.87 10.44
C GLN A 8 -5.49 9.42 11.23
N VAL A 9 -5.31 10.53 11.95
CA VAL A 9 -6.38 11.17 12.74
C VAL A 9 -6.62 12.60 12.26
N GLY A 10 -7.89 12.96 12.07
CA GLY A 10 -8.35 14.29 11.65
C GLY A 10 -8.53 14.45 10.14
N GLN A 11 -9.43 15.35 9.73
CA GLN A 11 -9.89 15.49 8.35
C GLN A 11 -8.80 15.94 7.37
N CYS A 12 -8.05 17.00 7.70
CA CYS A 12 -6.97 17.50 6.84
C CYS A 12 -5.92 16.40 6.56
N ARG A 13 -5.63 15.60 7.58
CA ARG A 13 -4.61 14.56 7.50
C ARG A 13 -5.12 13.32 6.75
N ASN A 14 -6.41 13.02 6.85
CA ASN A 14 -7.03 11.93 6.09
C ASN A 14 -6.95 12.17 4.57
N HIS A 15 -7.22 13.39 4.11
CA HIS A 15 -7.09 13.73 2.67
C HIS A 15 -5.66 13.56 2.16
N PHE A 16 -4.67 14.02 2.94
CA PHE A 16 -3.27 13.83 2.60
C PHE A 16 -2.88 12.34 2.58
N SER A 17 -3.43 11.54 3.50
CA SER A 17 -3.18 10.10 3.54
C SER A 17 -3.73 9.39 2.31
N CYS A 18 -4.95 9.73 1.89
CA CYS A 18 -5.55 9.18 0.68
C CYS A 18 -4.66 9.47 -0.55
N TYR A 19 -4.24 10.72 -0.72
CA TYR A 19 -3.37 11.10 -1.84
C TYR A 19 -2.00 10.40 -1.78
N PHE A 20 -1.39 10.33 -0.60
CA PHE A 20 -0.11 9.65 -0.42
C PHE A 20 -0.19 8.17 -0.83
N TRP A 21 -1.19 7.45 -0.33
CA TRP A 21 -1.33 6.02 -0.63
C TRP A 21 -1.75 5.76 -2.09
N ASP A 22 -2.52 6.66 -2.69
CA ASP A 22 -2.86 6.60 -4.12
C ASP A 22 -1.60 6.66 -5.00
N VAL A 23 -0.72 7.63 -4.73
CA VAL A 23 0.56 7.77 -5.46
C VAL A 23 1.48 6.58 -5.21
N ALA A 24 1.62 6.12 -3.96
CA ALA A 24 2.48 4.99 -3.62
C ALA A 24 2.03 3.68 -4.28
N LEU A 25 0.72 3.43 -4.32
CA LEU A 25 0.16 2.26 -5.00
C LEU A 25 0.27 2.38 -6.52
N TRP A 26 0.06 3.58 -7.07
CA TRP A 26 0.23 3.83 -8.49
C TRP A 26 1.67 3.60 -8.95
N GLU A 27 2.65 4.16 -8.25
CA GLU A 27 4.07 3.96 -8.54
C GLU A 27 4.44 2.47 -8.53
N HIS A 28 4.05 1.74 -7.48
CA HIS A 28 4.26 0.30 -7.42
C HIS A 28 3.59 -0.45 -8.57
N ALA A 29 2.36 -0.07 -8.96
CA ALA A 29 1.66 -0.71 -10.08
C ALA A 29 2.34 -0.46 -11.43
N THR A 30 3.01 0.69 -11.61
CA THR A 30 3.77 0.96 -12.84
C THR A 30 5.00 0.05 -12.99
N VAL A 31 5.60 -0.34 -11.87
CA VAL A 31 6.79 -1.22 -11.83
C VAL A 31 6.40 -2.69 -11.78
N ASN A 32 5.32 -3.02 -11.08
CA ASN A 32 4.92 -4.39 -10.76
C ASN A 32 3.53 -4.74 -11.30
N GLN A 33 3.51 -5.27 -12.52
CA GLN A 33 2.29 -5.64 -13.24
C GLN A 33 1.66 -6.97 -12.77
N ARG A 34 2.35 -7.73 -11.90
CA ARG A 34 1.82 -9.00 -11.37
C ARG A 34 0.75 -8.79 -10.29
N GLY A 35 0.65 -7.58 -9.74
CA GLY A 35 -0.33 -7.25 -8.69
C GLY A 35 -0.02 -7.90 -7.32
N ILE A 36 1.19 -8.44 -7.15
CA ILE A 36 1.66 -9.06 -5.90
C ILE A 36 2.60 -8.07 -5.23
N TYR A 37 2.29 -7.63 -4.01
CA TYR A 37 3.16 -6.72 -3.27
C TYR A 37 4.54 -7.32 -3.01
N ASP A 38 5.58 -6.54 -3.31
CA ASP A 38 6.97 -6.91 -3.10
C ASP A 38 7.38 -6.83 -1.62
N GLU A 39 8.63 -7.20 -1.32
CA GLU A 39 9.12 -7.24 0.06
C GLU A 39 9.03 -5.87 0.75
N ALA A 40 9.22 -4.76 0.02
CA ALA A 40 9.18 -3.41 0.57
C ALA A 40 7.75 -2.96 0.92
N ILE A 41 6.80 -3.14 0.01
CA ILE A 41 5.39 -2.75 0.22
C ILE A 41 4.63 -3.75 1.10
N SER A 42 5.11 -4.99 1.21
CA SER A 42 4.52 -6.01 2.10
C SER A 42 4.53 -5.63 3.59
N SER A 43 5.37 -4.66 3.99
CA SER A 43 5.39 -4.09 5.34
C SER A 43 4.11 -3.30 5.68
N PHE A 44 3.44 -2.75 4.65
CA PHE A 44 2.25 -1.92 4.77
C PHE A 44 0.98 -2.59 4.23
N PHE A 45 1.12 -3.42 3.20
CA PHE A 45 0.00 -4.06 2.51
C PHE A 45 0.12 -5.58 2.50
N ARG A 46 -1.02 -6.27 2.55
CA ARG A 46 -1.06 -7.74 2.52
C ARG A 46 -1.73 -8.20 1.24
N ASN A 47 -1.10 -9.16 0.56
CA ASN A 47 -1.74 -9.88 -0.54
C ASN A 47 -2.86 -10.76 0.03
N VAL A 48 -4.11 -10.37 -0.21
CA VAL A 48 -5.30 -11.09 0.28
C VAL A 48 -5.99 -11.91 -0.81
N ASP A 49 -5.71 -11.64 -2.09
CA ASP A 49 -6.26 -12.43 -3.19
C ASP A 49 -5.47 -13.72 -3.37
N SER A 50 -6.06 -14.83 -2.94
CA SER A 50 -5.49 -16.18 -3.05
C SER A 50 -5.61 -16.77 -4.46
N ARG A 51 -6.22 -16.07 -5.42
CA ARG A 51 -6.28 -16.52 -6.83
C ARG A 51 -4.97 -16.27 -7.58
N LEU A 52 -4.08 -15.46 -7.00
CA LEU A 52 -2.78 -15.07 -7.55
C LEU A 52 -1.60 -15.79 -6.84
N SER A 53 -1.88 -16.78 -5.99
CA SER A 53 -0.86 -17.59 -5.29
C SER A 53 -0.39 -18.80 -6.09
#